data_AF-A0A939YKE7-F1
#
_entry.id   AF-A0A939YKE7-F1
#
_cell.length_a   1.000
_cell.length_b   1.000
_cell.length_c   1.000
_cell.angle_alpha   90.00
_cell.angle_beta   90.00
_cell.angle_gamma   90.00
#
_symmetry.space_group_name_H-M   'P 1'
#
loop_
_entity.id
_entity.type
_entity.pdbx_description
1 polymer ?
#
loop_
_entity_poly.entity_id
_entity_poly.type
_entity_poly.pdbx_seq_one_letter_code
_entity_poly.pdbx_strand_id
1 'polypeptide(L)'
;MIAAEECDRLIRQYYREIYNYCFAHLGYNKHSAEDCTQDVFVTFFAKHEALKTDQIRLWLYRTADLTIKTFLRKNGNTVSIEEVPEVQDIADDTVFPSGRESPLDDLDDEERLIIETYYSTDYGSRTSAAKRLGMSLPSLYQKVHKIKLKLKGGNNKQ
;
A
#
# COMPACT_ATOMS: atom_id res chain seq x y z
N MET A 1 -10.50 -11.55 18.15
CA MET A 1 -10.01 -12.86 17.70
C MET A 1 -10.96 -13.35 16.63
N ILE A 2 -10.45 -13.75 15.48
CA ILE A 2 -11.25 -14.22 14.35
C ILE A 2 -11.48 -15.73 14.55
N ALA A 3 -12.74 -16.16 14.57
CA ALA A 3 -13.07 -17.59 14.62
C ALA A 3 -12.85 -18.24 13.24
N ALA A 4 -12.65 -19.56 13.20
CA ALA A 4 -12.38 -20.28 11.95
C ALA A 4 -13.48 -20.09 10.88
N GLU A 5 -14.76 -20.03 11.28
CA GLU A 5 -15.87 -19.78 10.35
C GLU A 5 -15.87 -18.37 9.79
N GLU A 6 -15.43 -17.39 10.58
CA GLU A 6 -15.26 -16.00 10.14
C GLU A 6 -14.04 -15.86 9.22
N CYS A 7 -13.00 -16.67 9.46
CA CYS A 7 -11.80 -16.72 8.62
C CYS A 7 -12.13 -17.10 7.16
N ASP A 8 -12.94 -18.14 6.94
CA ASP A 8 -13.34 -18.55 5.57
C ASP A 8 -14.14 -17.44 4.87
N ARG A 9 -15.05 -16.76 5.60
CA ARG A 9 -15.80 -15.62 5.06
C ARG A 9 -14.88 -14.49 4.62
N LEU A 10 -13.91 -14.13 5.44
CA LEU A 10 -12.94 -13.07 5.15
C LEU A 10 -12.02 -13.43 3.98
N ILE A 11 -11.58 -14.69 3.89
CA ILE A 11 -10.81 -15.18 2.74
C ILE A 11 -11.62 -14.98 1.46
N ARG A 12 -12.86 -15.49 1.41
CA ARG A 12 -13.72 -15.35 0.22
C ARG A 12 -13.99 -13.90 -0.14
N GLN A 13 -14.17 -13.04 0.86
CA GLN A 13 -14.41 -11.61 0.66
C GLN A 13 -13.20 -10.91 0.01
N TYR A 14 -11.99 -11.17 0.50
CA TYR A 14 -10.79 -10.43 0.08
C TYR A 14 -9.97 -11.13 -1.00
N TYR A 15 -10.24 -12.40 -1.33
CA TYR A 15 -9.41 -13.19 -2.25
C TYR A 15 -9.19 -12.50 -3.58
N ARG A 16 -10.27 -12.08 -4.24
CA ARG A 16 -10.20 -11.42 -5.56
C ARG A 16 -9.47 -10.08 -5.48
N GLU A 17 -9.65 -9.34 -4.41
CA GLU A 17 -9.02 -8.04 -4.20
C GLU A 17 -7.50 -8.17 -4.05
N ILE A 18 -7.05 -9.12 -3.22
CA ILE A 18 -5.62 -9.40 -3.01
C ILE A 18 -5.01 -10.05 -4.25
N TYR A 19 -5.73 -10.94 -4.94
CA TYR A 19 -5.29 -11.48 -6.22
C TYR A 19 -5.01 -10.38 -7.24
N ASN A 20 -5.95 -9.47 -7.45
CA ASN A 20 -5.79 -8.36 -8.38
C ASN A 20 -4.61 -7.45 -7.99
N TYR A 21 -4.39 -7.26 -6.69
CA TYR A 21 -3.25 -6.51 -6.17
C TYR A 21 -1.93 -7.18 -6.54
N CYS A 22 -1.77 -8.48 -6.24
CA CYS A 22 -0.59 -9.26 -6.62
C CYS A 22 -0.38 -9.26 -8.14
N PHE A 23 -1.46 -9.47 -8.91
CA PHE A 23 -1.43 -9.49 -10.38
C PHE A 23 -0.92 -8.18 -10.97
N ALA A 24 -1.37 -7.03 -10.44
CA ALA A 24 -0.90 -5.73 -10.89
C ALA A 24 0.58 -5.48 -10.58
N HIS A 25 1.08 -5.90 -9.42
CA HIS A 25 2.48 -5.66 -9.02
C HIS A 25 3.47 -6.67 -9.61
N LEU A 26 2.99 -7.84 -10.02
CA LEU A 26 3.80 -8.90 -10.62
C LEU A 26 3.74 -8.86 -12.16
N GLY A 27 3.50 -7.68 -12.73
CA GLY A 27 3.52 -7.46 -14.18
C GLY A 27 2.47 -8.23 -14.95
N TYR A 28 1.28 -8.46 -14.36
CA TYR A 28 0.18 -9.23 -14.95
C TYR A 28 0.54 -10.69 -15.26
N ASN A 29 1.50 -11.26 -14.51
CA ASN A 29 1.76 -12.69 -14.54
C ASN A 29 0.75 -13.43 -13.66
N LYS A 30 -0.12 -14.22 -14.30
CA LYS A 30 -1.17 -14.99 -13.63
C LYS A 30 -0.60 -15.96 -12.59
N HIS A 31 0.40 -16.75 -12.97
CA HIS A 31 0.95 -17.80 -12.10
C HIS A 31 1.61 -17.21 -10.85
N SER A 32 2.46 -16.18 -11.03
CA SER A 32 3.09 -15.48 -9.90
C SER A 32 2.07 -14.84 -8.96
N ALA A 33 0.98 -14.31 -9.51
CA ALA A 33 -0.09 -13.70 -8.73
C ALA A 33 -0.90 -14.71 -7.94
N GLU A 34 -1.23 -15.87 -8.53
CA GLU A 34 -1.89 -16.99 -7.85
C GLU A 34 -1.03 -17.46 -6.67
N ASP A 35 0.27 -17.69 -6.90
CA ASP A 35 1.22 -18.13 -5.87
C ASP A 35 1.33 -17.14 -4.71
N CYS A 36 1.58 -15.85 -5.01
CA CYS A 36 1.70 -14.83 -3.97
C CYS A 36 0.39 -14.65 -3.19
N THR A 37 -0.76 -14.76 -3.87
CA THR A 37 -2.07 -14.67 -3.21
C THR A 37 -2.28 -15.84 -2.27
N GLN A 38 -1.90 -17.06 -2.69
CA GLN A 38 -1.95 -18.26 -1.87
C GLN A 38 -1.12 -18.06 -0.60
N ASP A 39 0.13 -17.60 -0.73
CA ASP A 39 1.05 -17.34 0.39
C ASP A 39 0.48 -16.32 1.39
N VAL A 40 -0.19 -15.26 0.90
CA VAL A 40 -0.85 -14.27 1.76
C VAL A 40 -1.94 -14.93 2.60
N PHE A 41 -2.83 -15.71 1.98
CA PHE A 41 -3.96 -16.31 2.70
C PHE A 41 -3.57 -17.50 3.57
N VAL A 42 -2.51 -18.23 3.23
CA VAL A 42 -1.90 -19.22 4.14
C VAL A 42 -1.35 -18.51 5.39
N THR A 43 -0.66 -17.39 5.21
CA THR A 43 -0.14 -16.58 6.32
C THR A 43 -1.28 -15.98 7.16
N PHE A 44 -2.35 -15.54 6.50
CA PHE A 44 -3.57 -15.05 7.18
C PHE A 44 -4.18 -16.16 8.04
N PHE A 45 -4.41 -17.34 7.46
CA PHE A 45 -4.98 -18.48 8.17
C PHE A 45 -4.11 -18.90 9.36
N ALA A 46 -2.78 -18.84 9.25
CA ALA A 46 -1.90 -19.15 10.37
C ALA A 46 -1.94 -18.12 11.51
N LYS A 47 -2.38 -16.88 11.26
CA LYS A 47 -2.29 -15.76 12.21
C LYS A 47 -3.65 -15.16 12.61
N HIS A 48 -4.74 -15.61 12.01
CA HIS A 48 -6.07 -14.99 12.12
C HIS A 48 -6.58 -14.84 13.57
N GLU A 49 -6.26 -15.79 14.45
CA GLU A 49 -6.70 -15.76 15.86
C GLU A 49 -6.18 -14.51 16.60
N ALA A 50 -4.96 -14.06 16.28
CA ALA A 50 -4.31 -12.91 16.90
C ALA A 50 -4.68 -11.57 16.24
N LEU A 51 -5.42 -11.58 15.12
CA LEU A 51 -5.79 -10.38 14.39
C LEU A 51 -7.07 -9.73 14.96
N LYS A 52 -7.08 -8.40 14.93
CA LYS A 52 -8.29 -7.60 15.19
C LYS A 52 -9.08 -7.43 13.89
N THR A 53 -10.40 -7.51 14.00
CA THR A 53 -11.32 -7.60 12.85
C THR A 53 -11.40 -6.30 12.04
N ASP A 54 -11.14 -5.16 12.67
CA ASP A 54 -11.19 -3.81 12.08
C ASP A 54 -10.05 -3.51 11.10
N GLN A 55 -8.95 -4.28 11.12
CA GLN A 55 -7.74 -3.98 10.34
C GLN A 55 -7.35 -5.08 9.34
N ILE A 56 -8.23 -6.06 9.09
CA ILE A 56 -7.92 -7.22 8.24
C ILE A 56 -7.54 -6.80 6.83
N ARG A 57 -8.31 -5.90 6.20
CA ARG A 57 -8.04 -5.43 4.83
C ARG A 57 -6.64 -4.82 4.72
N LEU A 58 -6.29 -3.93 5.65
CA LEU A 58 -4.97 -3.28 5.69
C LEU A 58 -3.85 -4.30 5.94
N TRP A 59 -4.09 -5.25 6.85
CA TRP A 59 -3.14 -6.32 7.16
C TRP A 59 -2.87 -7.21 5.93
N LEU A 60 -3.91 -7.58 5.18
CA LEU A 60 -3.78 -8.40 3.97
C LEU A 60 -2.93 -7.70 2.90
N TYR A 61 -3.13 -6.40 2.69
CA TYR A 61 -2.29 -5.63 1.76
C TYR A 61 -0.83 -5.56 2.21
N ARG A 62 -0.57 -5.35 3.51
CA ARG A 62 0.80 -5.36 4.06
C ARG A 62 1.47 -6.73 3.88
N THR A 63 0.75 -7.80 4.14
CA THR A 63 1.24 -9.16 3.92
C THR A 63 1.50 -9.40 2.43
N ALA A 64 0.62 -8.93 1.54
CA ALA A 64 0.82 -9.03 0.08
C ALA A 64 2.09 -8.30 -0.38
N ASP A 65 2.35 -7.08 0.10
CA ASP A 65 3.59 -6.34 -0.20
C ASP A 65 4.84 -7.13 0.20
N LEU A 66 4.84 -7.70 1.40
CA LEU A 66 5.96 -8.48 1.90
C LEU A 66 6.17 -9.76 1.08
N THR A 67 5.08 -10.44 0.72
CA THR A 67 5.11 -11.64 -0.12
C THR A 67 5.66 -11.33 -1.51
N ILE A 68 5.16 -10.28 -2.17
CA ILE A 68 5.62 -9.83 -3.50
C ILE A 68 7.10 -9.46 -3.47
N LYS A 69 7.54 -8.65 -2.50
CA LYS A 69 8.96 -8.29 -2.35
C LYS A 69 9.84 -9.52 -2.18
N THR A 70 9.39 -10.48 -1.37
CA THR A 70 10.11 -11.73 -1.14
C THR A 70 10.18 -12.58 -2.41
N PHE A 71 9.08 -12.70 -3.14
CA PHE A 71 9.00 -13.40 -4.42
C PHE A 71 9.95 -12.78 -5.46
N LEU A 72 9.91 -11.46 -5.65
CA LEU A 72 10.77 -10.75 -6.59
C LEU A 72 12.26 -10.92 -6.24
N ARG A 73 12.61 -10.85 -4.95
CA ARG A 73 14.00 -11.09 -4.50
C ARG A 73 14.47 -12.51 -4.80
N LYS A 74 13.61 -13.52 -4.64
CA LYS A 74 13.95 -14.92 -4.92
C LYS A 74 14.09 -15.22 -6.42
N ASN A 75 13.28 -14.56 -7.25
CA ASN A 75 13.21 -14.83 -8.68
C ASN A 75 14.03 -13.85 -9.55
N GLY A 76 14.58 -12.79 -8.96
CA GLY A 76 15.21 -11.68 -9.68
C GLY A 76 16.68 -11.45 -9.35
N ASN A 77 17.50 -12.50 -9.16
CA ASN A 77 18.94 -12.33 -8.93
C ASN A 77 19.71 -11.89 -10.21
N THR A 78 19.37 -10.70 -10.72
CA THR A 78 20.14 -9.73 -11.53
C THR A 78 19.22 -8.54 -11.83
N VAL A 79 19.23 -7.50 -10.98
CA VAL A 79 19.23 -6.05 -11.33
C VAL A 79 19.07 -5.22 -10.05
N SER A 80 20.08 -4.35 -9.87
CA SER A 80 20.25 -3.14 -9.06
C SER A 80 19.45 -2.88 -7.78
N ILE A 81 20.20 -2.53 -6.74
CA ILE A 81 19.79 -1.80 -5.54
C ILE A 81 19.19 -0.45 -5.98
N GLU A 82 17.86 -0.36 -6.05
CA GLU A 82 17.07 0.87 -5.95
C GLU A 82 15.60 0.52 -6.19
N GLU A 83 14.89 0.11 -5.15
CA GLU A 83 13.51 0.55 -4.88
C GLU A 83 13.04 -0.09 -3.57
N VAL A 84 13.28 0.65 -2.48
CA VAL A 84 12.75 0.38 -1.16
C VAL A 84 11.42 1.14 -1.06
N PRO A 85 10.25 0.49 -0.93
CA PRO A 85 9.15 1.12 -0.23
C PRO A 85 9.46 0.94 1.26
N GLU A 86 10.13 1.94 1.82
CA GLU A 86 10.21 2.18 3.26
C GLU A 86 8.76 2.34 3.73
N VAL A 87 8.21 1.27 4.28
CA VAL A 87 7.13 1.42 5.26
C VAL A 87 7.84 1.76 6.56
N GLN A 88 8.19 3.03 6.73
CA GLN A 88 8.53 3.51 8.05
C GLN A 88 7.27 3.51 8.91
N ASP A 89 7.44 3.01 10.13
CA ASP A 89 6.46 2.94 11.19
C ASP A 89 5.57 4.18 11.24
N ILE A 90 4.25 3.95 11.22
CA ILE A 90 3.35 4.86 11.93
C ILE A 90 3.39 4.36 13.37
N ALA A 91 4.45 4.76 14.08
CA ALA A 91 4.37 4.84 15.52
C ALA A 91 3.25 5.84 15.81
N ASP A 92 2.27 5.36 16.55
CA ASP A 92 1.19 6.12 17.15
C ASP A 92 1.80 7.13 18.14
N ASP A 93 2.17 8.31 17.65
CA ASP A 93 2.55 9.44 18.50
C ASP A 93 2.16 10.75 17.82
N THR A 94 0.88 11.10 17.93
CA THR A 94 0.34 12.38 17.48
C THR A 94 0.65 13.46 18.51
N VAL A 95 1.90 13.94 18.53
CA VAL A 95 2.23 15.23 19.11
C VAL A 95 2.48 16.22 17.97
N PHE A 96 1.47 17.03 17.67
CA PHE A 96 1.60 18.16 16.76
C PHE A 96 2.47 19.24 17.45
N PRO A 97 3.60 19.68 16.85
CA PRO A 97 4.31 20.83 17.36
C PRO A 97 3.41 22.06 17.26
N SER A 98 3.36 22.83 18.36
CA SER A 98 2.57 24.05 18.50
C SER A 98 2.86 25.04 17.38
N GLY A 99 1.84 25.35 16.57
CA GLY A 99 1.87 26.39 15.53
C GLY A 99 1.57 25.94 14.10
N ARG A 100 1.41 24.63 13.82
CA ARG A 100 0.92 24.13 12.53
C ARG A 100 -0.54 23.68 12.65
N GLU A 101 -1.46 24.32 11.93
CA GLU A 101 -2.87 23.89 11.88
C GLU A 101 -3.06 22.67 10.97
N SER A 102 -2.25 22.50 9.92
CA SER A 102 -2.23 21.29 9.09
C SER A 102 -0.88 21.08 8.39
N PRO A 103 -0.31 19.85 8.35
CA PRO A 103 0.82 19.51 7.49
C PRO A 103 0.58 19.75 5.99
N LEU A 104 -0.68 19.99 5.59
CA LEU A 104 -1.07 20.24 4.20
C LEU A 104 -0.83 21.69 3.74
N ASP A 105 -0.51 22.62 4.65
CA ASP A 105 -0.34 24.04 4.31
C ASP A 105 0.90 24.31 3.45
N ASP A 106 1.85 23.37 3.42
CA ASP A 106 3.06 23.44 2.59
C ASP A 106 2.83 22.93 1.15
N LEU A 107 1.66 22.35 0.86
CA LEU A 107 1.32 21.81 -0.47
C LEU A 107 0.66 22.87 -1.35
N ASP A 108 1.08 22.94 -2.60
CA ASP A 108 0.32 23.72 -3.59
C ASP A 108 -1.01 23.02 -3.95
N ASP A 109 -1.91 23.75 -4.61
CA ASP A 109 -3.24 23.23 -4.98
C ASP A 109 -3.16 21.98 -5.87
N GLU A 110 -2.10 21.86 -6.69
CA GLU A 110 -1.89 20.69 -7.55
C GLU A 110 -1.47 19.47 -6.73
N GLU A 111 -0.51 19.63 -5.82
CA GLU A 111 -0.02 18.59 -4.91
C GLU A 111 -1.12 18.09 -3.98
N ARG A 112 -1.94 19.01 -3.45
CA ARG A 112 -3.10 18.68 -2.61
C ARG A 112 -4.14 17.87 -3.39
N LEU A 113 -4.48 18.30 -4.61
CA LEU A 113 -5.42 17.57 -5.46
C LEU A 113 -4.92 16.16 -5.79
N ILE A 114 -3.62 16.00 -6.06
CA ILE A 114 -2.99 14.71 -6.36
C ILE A 114 -3.08 13.77 -5.16
N ILE A 115 -2.74 14.24 -3.96
CA ILE A 115 -2.73 13.39 -2.76
C ILE A 115 -4.16 13.02 -2.33
N GLU A 116 -5.09 13.98 -2.38
CA GLU A 116 -6.50 13.76 -2.08
C GLU A 116 -7.13 12.76 -3.05
N THR A 117 -6.89 12.92 -4.36
CA THR A 117 -7.38 11.98 -5.38
C THR A 117 -6.76 10.59 -5.20
N TYR A 118 -5.49 10.50 -4.81
CA TYR A 118 -4.80 9.23 -4.61
C TYR A 118 -5.36 8.44 -3.42
N TYR A 119 -5.66 9.11 -2.31
CA TYR A 119 -6.17 8.46 -1.09
C TYR A 119 -7.68 8.24 -1.10
N SER A 120 -8.45 9.05 -1.82
CA SER A 120 -9.90 8.85 -2.01
C SER A 120 -10.24 7.77 -3.04
N THR A 121 -9.27 7.35 -3.86
CA THR A 121 -9.48 6.33 -4.89
C THR A 121 -8.98 4.94 -4.42
N ASP A 122 -9.84 3.93 -4.53
CA ASP A 122 -9.47 2.53 -4.30
C ASP A 122 -8.28 2.10 -5.16
N TYR A 123 -7.46 1.17 -4.63
CA TYR A 123 -6.23 0.71 -5.27
C TYR A 123 -6.42 0.31 -6.74
N GLY A 124 -7.49 -0.44 -7.04
CA GLY A 124 -7.83 -0.89 -8.40
C GLY A 124 -8.25 0.22 -9.37
N SER A 125 -8.54 1.42 -8.88
CA SER A 125 -9.03 2.56 -9.66
C SER A 125 -7.99 3.67 -9.84
N ARG A 126 -6.75 3.45 -9.38
CA ARG A 126 -5.66 4.46 -9.47
C ARG A 126 -5.22 4.77 -10.89
N THR A 127 -5.34 3.81 -11.81
CA THR A 127 -5.13 4.06 -13.24
C THR A 127 -6.13 5.08 -13.77
N SER A 128 -7.39 4.99 -13.34
CA SER A 128 -8.43 5.95 -13.70
C SER A 128 -8.18 7.30 -13.03
N ALA A 129 -7.69 7.33 -11.79
CA ALA A 129 -7.27 8.55 -11.12
C ALA A 129 -6.13 9.27 -11.85
N ALA A 130 -5.09 8.55 -12.27
CA ALA A 130 -3.99 9.11 -13.05
C ALA A 130 -4.48 9.72 -14.37
N LYS A 131 -5.40 9.01 -15.07
CA LYS A 131 -6.04 9.52 -16.29
C LYS A 131 -6.87 10.78 -16.05
N ARG A 132 -7.64 10.85 -14.96
CA ARG A 132 -8.41 12.06 -14.58
C ARG A 132 -7.51 13.25 -14.31
N LEU A 133 -6.32 13.01 -13.74
CA LEU A 133 -5.28 14.01 -13.50
C LEU A 133 -4.39 14.26 -14.74
N GLY A 134 -4.72 13.69 -15.89
CA GLY A 134 -3.99 13.90 -17.15
C GLY A 134 -2.57 13.33 -17.17
N MET A 135 -2.25 12.34 -16.32
CA MET A 135 -0.89 11.79 -16.19
C MET A 135 -0.84 10.26 -16.28
N SER A 136 0.37 9.72 -16.45
CA SER A 136 0.59 8.28 -16.41
C SER A 136 0.54 7.76 -14.96
N LEU A 137 0.18 6.48 -14.77
CA LEU A 137 0.18 5.85 -13.45
C LEU A 137 1.56 5.90 -12.76
N PRO A 138 2.69 5.65 -13.45
CA PRO A 138 4.02 5.88 -12.88
C PRO A 138 4.26 7.34 -12.45
N SER A 139 3.82 8.31 -13.26
CA SER A 139 3.94 9.74 -12.92
C SER A 139 3.16 10.09 -11.64
N LEU A 140 1.97 9.52 -11.47
CA LEU A 140 1.17 9.67 -10.25
C LEU A 140 1.93 9.16 -9.03
N TYR A 141 2.52 7.96 -9.11
CA TYR A 141 3.31 7.41 -8.00
C TYR A 141 4.52 8.27 -7.64
N GLN A 142 5.25 8.77 -8.64
CA GLN A 142 6.40 9.64 -8.44
C GLN A 142 6.00 10.97 -7.78
N LYS A 143 4.90 11.59 -8.20
CA LYS A 143 4.39 12.82 -7.58
C LYS A 143 3.95 12.57 -6.12
N VAL A 144 3.20 11.50 -5.87
CA VAL A 144 2.78 11.11 -4.51
C VAL A 144 3.99 10.85 -3.60
N HIS A 145 5.04 10.22 -4.11
CA HIS A 145 6.27 10.01 -3.36
C HIS A 145 6.95 11.33 -2.98
N LYS A 146 7.10 12.26 -3.93
CA LYS A 146 7.66 13.60 -3.66
C LYS A 146 6.84 14.39 -2.64
N ILE A 147 5.51 14.35 -2.75
CA ILE A 147 4.59 14.98 -1.79
C ILE A 147 4.80 14.41 -0.38
N LYS A 148 4.87 13.07 -0.24
CA LYS A 148 5.15 12.42 1.05
C LYS A 148 6.52 12.80 1.62
N LEU A 149 7.55 12.90 0.78
CA LEU A 149 8.87 13.38 1.20
C LEU A 149 8.83 14.84 1.66
N LYS A 150 8.03 15.70 1.01
CA LYS A 150 7.84 17.10 1.41
C LYS A 150 7.15 17.21 2.78
N LEU A 151 6.10 16.41 3.00
CA LEU A 151 5.41 16.31 4.29
C LEU A 151 6.32 15.77 5.42
N LYS A 152 7.22 14.84 5.10
CA LYS A 152 8.20 14.27 6.05
C LYS A 152 9.39 15.22 6.30
N GLY A 153 9.83 15.93 5.26
CA GLY A 153 10.99 16.84 5.27
C GLY A 153 10.71 18.21 5.90
N GLY A 154 9.44 18.58 6.08
CA GLY A 154 9.02 19.72 6.89
C GLY A 154 9.39 19.62 8.38
N ASN A 155 9.96 18.48 8.82
CA ASN A 155 10.48 18.26 10.17
C ASN A 155 11.99 18.48 10.32
N ASN A 156 12.70 18.92 9.27
CA ASN A 156 14.17 19.00 9.29
C ASN A 156 14.72 20.36 8.79
N LYS A 157 14.15 21.46 9.27
CA LYS A 157 14.82 22.78 9.27
C LYS A 157 14.95 23.28 10.71
N GLN A 158 16.06 22.92 11.34
CA GLN A 158 16.72 23.75 12.34
C GLN A 158 17.79 24.58 11.63
#